data_AF-A0A3S9NZ08-F1
#
_entry.id   AF-A0A3S9NZ08-F1
#
_cell.length_a   1.000
_cell.length_b   1.000
_cell.length_c   1.000
_cell.angle_alpha   90.00
_cell.angle_beta   90.00
_cell.angle_gamma   90.00
#
_symmetry.space_group_name_H-M   'P 1'
#
loop_
_entity.id
_entity.type
_entity.pdbx_description
1 polymer ?
#
loop_
_entity_poly.entity_id
_entity_poly.type
_entity_poly.pdbx_seq_one_letter_code
_entity_poly.pdbx_strand_id
1 'polypeptide(L)' 'MSTEIKQSKLLVGICIHSGECLEEIAKNLGLSTTRDEIEVLASLMENDGLLNGVHREYNKTHAELTSKGVSTAFSLLENH' A
#
# COMPACT_ATOMS: atom_id res chain seq x y z
N MET A 1 -2.88 2.54 15.95
CA MET A 1 -2.66 1.44 14.97
C MET A 1 -1.19 1.45 14.60
N SER A 2 -0.51 0.31 14.65
CA SER A 2 0.93 0.25 14.33
C SER A 2 1.17 0.37 12.82
N THR A 3 2.39 0.75 12.45
CA THR A 3 2.86 0.86 11.06
C THR A 3 2.66 -0.45 10.29
N GLU A 4 2.97 -1.60 10.90
CA GLU A 4 2.80 -2.93 10.28
C GLU A 4 1.34 -3.24 9.91
N ILE A 5 0.39 -2.89 10.77
CA ILE A 5 -1.04 -3.11 10.47
C ILE A 5 -1.48 -2.16 9.34
N LYS A 6 -1.00 -0.90 9.34
CA LYS A 6 -1.30 0.04 8.25
C LYS A 6 -0.70 -0.45 6.93
N GLN A 7 0.54 -0.96 6.95
CA GLN A 7 1.21 -1.56 5.80
C GLN A 7 0.42 -2.75 5.25
N SER A 8 0.02 -3.68 6.13
CA SER A 8 -0.75 -4.87 5.73
C SER A 8 -2.09 -4.49 5.10
N LYS A 9 -2.84 -3.57 5.73
CA LYS A 9 -4.11 -3.09 5.18
C LYS A 9 -3.93 -2.34 3.86
N LEU A 10 -2.91 -1.50 3.77
CA LEU A 10 -2.63 -0.75 2.54
C LEU A 10 -2.22 -1.68 1.41
N LEU A 11 -1.38 -2.69 1.66
CA LEU A 11 -0.98 -3.70 0.69
C LEU A 11 -2.20 -4.45 0.11
N VAL A 12 -3.11 -4.89 0.99
CA VAL A 12 -4.39 -5.50 0.58
C VAL A 12 -5.24 -4.51 -0.22
N GLY A 13 -5.29 -3.24 0.21
CA GLY A 13 -5.96 -2.16 -0.50
C GLY A 13 -5.48 -1.99 -1.93
N ILE A 14 -4.16 -1.94 -2.15
CA ILE A 14 -3.56 -1.82 -3.48
C ILE A 14 -3.95 -3.02 -4.37
N CYS A 15 -4.05 -4.21 -3.78
CA CYS A 15 -4.46 -5.41 -4.52
C CYS A 15 -5.92 -5.36 -4.99
N ILE A 16 -6.81 -4.76 -4.20
CA ILE A 16 -8.26 -4.70 -4.49
C ILE A 16 -8.60 -3.48 -5.35
N HIS A 17 -7.94 -2.35 -5.10
CA HIS A 17 -8.18 -1.04 -5.71
C HIS A 17 -7.05 -0.69 -6.70
N SER A 18 -6.76 -1.61 -7.63
CA SER A 18 -5.70 -1.39 -8.62
C SER A 18 -5.98 -0.15 -9.48
N GLY A 19 -5.02 0.77 -9.55
CA GLY A 19 -5.11 2.00 -10.37
C GLY A 19 -5.47 3.27 -9.61
N GLU A 20 -5.90 3.17 -8.34
CA GLU A 20 -6.03 4.33 -7.46
C GLU A 20 -4.67 4.74 -6.86
N CYS A 21 -4.55 5.98 -6.40
CA CYS A 21 -3.36 6.40 -5.65
C CYS A 21 -3.43 5.89 -4.20
N LEU A 22 -2.27 5.72 -3.56
CA LEU A 22 -2.17 5.16 -2.20
C LEU A 22 -2.95 5.99 -1.17
N GLU A 23 -3.02 7.30 -1.35
CA GLU A 23 -3.81 8.19 -0.50
C GLU A 23 -5.31 7.92 -0.60
N GLU A 24 -5.83 7.66 -1.80
CA GLU A 24 -7.24 7.32 -2.03
C GLU A 24 -7.56 5.95 -1.43
N ILE A 25 -6.68 4.97 -1.65
CA ILE A 25 -6.81 3.63 -1.06
C ILE A 25 -6.82 3.71 0.46
N ALA A 26 -5.87 4.43 1.06
CA ALA A 26 -5.78 4.58 2.51
C ALA A 26 -7.05 5.25 3.07
N LYS A 27 -7.57 6.27 2.40
CA LYS A 27 -8.82 6.94 2.77
C LYS A 27 -10.02 5.98 2.67
N ASN A 28 -10.14 5.22 1.59
CA ASN A 28 -11.20 4.24 1.38
C ASN A 28 -11.19 3.14 2.45
N LEU A 29 -10.02 2.78 2.96
CA LEU A 29 -9.83 1.83 4.06
C LEU A 29 -10.00 2.45 5.46
N GLY A 30 -10.29 3.74 5.56
CA GLY A 30 -10.39 4.46 6.83
C GLY A 30 -9.06 4.58 7.59
N LEU A 31 -7.93 4.48 6.89
CA LEU A 31 -6.60 4.65 7.47
C LEU A 31 -6.33 6.13 7.70
N SER A 32 -6.22 6.53 8.97
CA SER A 32 -5.67 7.84 9.33
C SER A 32 -4.16 7.83 9.03
N THR A 33 -3.79 8.43 7.91
CA THR A 33 -2.41 8.54 7.43
C THR A 33 -2.15 9.94 6.91
N THR A 34 -0.95 10.46 7.17
CA THR A 34 -0.46 11.66 6.51
C THR A 34 0.20 11.27 5.18
N ARG A 35 0.46 12.25 4.33
CA ARG A 35 1.25 12.03 3.10
C ARG A 35 2.62 11.44 3.42
N ASP A 36 3.32 12.00 4.39
CA ASP A 36 4.66 11.51 4.77
C ASP A 36 4.59 10.05 5.26
N GLU A 37 3.53 9.68 5.99
CA GLU A 37 3.30 8.28 6.38
C GLU A 37 3.04 7.37 5.17
N ILE A 38 2.27 7.82 4.17
CA ILE A 38 2.05 7.07 2.93
C ILE A 38 3.39 6.84 2.20
N GLU A 39 4.23 7.87 2.11
CA GLU A 39 5.53 7.77 1.47
C GLU A 39 6.47 6.81 2.21
N VAL A 40 6.47 6.84 3.55
CA VAL A 40 7.23 5.90 4.37
C VAL A 40 6.72 4.47 4.16
N LEU A 41 5.40 4.26 4.18
CA LEU A 41 4.80 2.94 3.96
C LEU A 41 5.11 2.40 2.55
N ALA A 42 5.00 3.24 1.52
CA ALA A 42 5.35 2.88 0.14
C ALA A 42 6.82 2.49 0.02
N SER A 43 7.72 3.26 0.62
CA SER A 43 9.17 3.00 0.60
C SER A 43 9.53 1.72 1.35
N LEU A 44 8.87 1.43 2.48
CA LEU A 44 9.06 0.18 3.22
C LEU A 44 8.63 -1.02 2.37
N MET A 45 7.44 -0.95 1.76
CA MET A 45 6.93 -2.02 0.90
C MET A 45 7.76 -2.22 -0.37
N GLU A 46 8.34 -1.15 -0.93
CA GLU A 46 9.27 -1.24 -2.06
C GLU A 46 10.59 -1.91 -1.66
N ASN A 47 11.17 -1.52 -0.52
CA ASN A 47 12.36 -2.18 0.03
C ASN A 47 12.13 -3.66 0.36
N ASP A 48 10.91 -4.02 0.79
CA ASP A 48 10.50 -5.40 1.03
C ASP A 48 10.24 -6.17 -0.28
N GLY A 49 10.32 -5.51 -1.45
CA GLY A 49 10.07 -6.08 -2.77
C GLY A 49 8.59 -6.40 -3.02
N LEU A 50 7.68 -5.79 -2.27
CA LEU A 50 6.22 -5.95 -2.41
C LEU A 50 5.64 -4.99 -3.44
N LEU A 51 6.23 -3.80 -3.57
CA LEU A 51 5.87 -2.80 -4.57
C LEU A 51 7.00 -2.59 -5.58
N ASN A 52 6.64 -2.08 -6.75
CA ASN A 52 7.55 -1.59 -7.76
C ASN A 52 6.98 -0.33 -8.40
N GLY A 53 7.85 0.48 -9.01
CA GLY A 53 7.46 1.67 -9.74
C GLY A 53 6.78 2.72 -8.86
N VAL A 54 7.22 2.85 -7.59
CA VAL A 54 6.69 3.88 -6.69
C VAL A 54 7.03 5.24 -7.28
N HIS A 55 6.02 5.95 -7.75
CA HIS A 55 6.17 7.27 -8.34
C HIS A 55 5.20 8.25 -7.72
N ARG A 56 5.62 9.52 -7.72
CA ARG A 56 4.92 10.60 -7.06
C ARG A 56 4.52 11.62 -8.11
N GLU A 57 3.23 11.88 -8.19
CA GLU A 57 2.69 12.93 -9.06
C GLU A 57 1.96 13.95 -8.21
N TYR A 58 2.56 15.15 -8.09
CA TYR A 58 2.09 16.24 -7.22
C TYR A 58 1.89 15.83 -5.76
N ASN A 59 0.67 15.41 -5.41
CA ASN A 59 0.20 15.05 -4.07
C ASN A 59 -0.35 13.62 -4.02
N LYS A 60 -0.06 12.81 -5.03
CA LYS A 60 -0.50 11.42 -5.12
C LYS A 60 0.70 10.51 -5.27
N THR A 61 0.65 9.39 -4.55
CA THR A 61 1.64 8.33 -4.61
C THR A 61 1.01 7.16 -5.34
N HIS A 62 1.68 6.67 -6.38
CA HIS A 62 1.25 5.55 -7.18
C HIS A 62 2.31 4.46 -7.10
N ALA A 63 1.86 3.21 -7.06
CA ALA A 63 2.73 2.05 -7.00
C ALA A 63 2.01 0.84 -7.58
N GLU A 64 2.78 -0.10 -8.11
CA GLU A 64 2.26 -1.38 -8.59
C GLU A 64 2.73 -2.51 -7.68
N LEU A 65 1.90 -3.53 -7.51
CA LEU A 65 2.31 -4.73 -6.78
C LEU A 65 3.26 -5.57 -7.64
N THR A 66 4.31 -6.09 -7.00
CA THR A 66 5.08 -7.19 -7.57
C THR A 66 4.32 -8.50 -7.43
N SER A 67 4.77 -9.57 -8.09
CA SER A 67 4.22 -10.92 -7.85
C SER A 67 4.32 -11.34 -6.37
N LYS A 68 5.38 -10.92 -5.67
CA LYS A 68 5.53 -11.13 -4.23
C LYS A 68 4.47 -10.35 -3.45
N GLY A 69 4.28 -9.06 -3.78
CA GLY A 69 3.25 -8.21 -3.19
C GLY A 69 1.84 -8.78 -3.33
N VAL A 70 1.49 -9.25 -4.53
CA VAL A 70 0.20 -9.92 -4.80
C VAL A 70 0.05 -11.16 -3.93
N SER A 71 1.04 -12.06 -3.90
CA SER A 71 0.97 -13.27 -3.07
C SER A 71 0.82 -12.93 -1.58
N THR A 72 1.55 -11.94 -1.08
CA THR A 72 1.45 -11.51 0.32
C THR A 72 0.09 -10.89 0.62
N ALA A 73 -0.45 -10.05 -0.28
CA ALA A 73 -1.79 -9.48 -0.14
C ALA A 73 -2.87 -10.56 -0.07
N PHE A 74 -2.81 -11.58 -0.94
CA PHE A 74 -3.73 -12.73 -0.89
C PHE A 74 -3.60 -13.52 0.41
N SER A 75 -2.39 -13.81 0.87
CA SER A 75 -2.20 -14.49 2.15
C SER A 75 -2.76 -13.69 3.33
N LEU A 76 -2.73 -12.36 3.28
CA LEU A 76 -3.34 -11.50 4.30
C LEU A 76 -4.88 -11.52 4.22
N LEU A 77 -5.45 -11.66 3.02
CA LEU A 77 -6.90 -11.80 2.82
C LEU A 77 -7.44 -13.14 3.31
N GLU A 78 -6.70 -14.24 3.09
CA GLU A 78 -7.14 -15.58 3.50
C GLU A 78 -7.04 -15.82 5.03
N ASN A 79 -6.21 -15.04 5.72
CA ASN A 79 -6.01 -15.16 7.18
C ASN A 79 -6.87 -14.18 8.00
N HIS A 80 -7.89 -13.55 7.39
CA HIS A 80 -8.82 -12.62 8.02
C HIS A 80 -10.27 -13.06 7.89
#